data_AF-A0A7J3KZW5-F1
#
_entry.id   AF-A0A7J3KZW5-F1
#
_cell.length_a   1.000
_cell.length_b   1.000
_cell.length_c   1.000
_cell.angle_alpha   90.00
_cell.angle_beta   90.00
_cell.angle_gamma   90.00
#
_symmetry.space_group_name_H-M   'P 1'
#
loop_
_entity.id
_entity.type
_entity.pdbx_description
1 polymer ?
#
loop_
_entity_poly.entity_id
_entity_poly.type
_entity_poly.pdbx_seq_one_letter_code
_entity_poly.pdbx_strand_id
1 'polypeptide(L)'
;MWSCDVKGLCPYPGREFCGLGNTGPKFRSYHIADEEKGKRREECYLQHIILCCDEWMIYRRKFIGSIVRRFAALCDLEIDDSLINCLEKALKIAIVHHDVGKLSEEYQNGEWYRHEIIGAHVIYNMLFDYLTDEPYKDLLCALISAAVYLHHEAIQIAHKWFKLRSPTFEYLNSKIGPLSFTFDDIALQAFEAINEFSELNIRWRLLKIIGGKEIVRTISDIISLVDGMPRVNAARLCLASVVLLLNEVDNRAAERGRM
;
A
#
# COMPACT_ATOMS: atom_id res chain seq x y z
N MET A 1 1.81 29.54 -3.82
CA MET A 1 2.80 28.73 -3.09
C MET A 1 2.05 27.62 -2.40
N TRP A 2 2.45 26.36 -2.58
CA TRP A 2 1.74 25.20 -2.04
C TRP A 2 1.89 25.16 -0.51
N SER A 3 0.77 24.93 0.20
CA SER A 3 0.69 24.83 1.66
C SER A 3 0.44 23.39 2.08
N CYS A 4 1.07 22.98 3.19
CA CYS A 4 0.90 21.66 3.78
C CYS A 4 0.14 21.76 5.10
N ASP A 5 -1.04 21.14 5.20
CA ASP A 5 -1.86 21.23 6.41
C ASP A 5 -1.26 20.44 7.57
N VAL A 6 -0.45 19.43 7.26
CA VAL A 6 0.25 18.60 8.26
C VAL A 6 1.67 19.09 8.52
N LYS A 7 2.02 20.34 8.17
CA LYS A 7 3.35 20.90 8.41
C LYS A 7 3.80 20.76 9.87
N GLY A 8 2.87 20.90 10.82
CA GLY A 8 3.15 20.75 12.26
C GLY A 8 3.36 19.30 12.72
N LEU A 9 2.95 18.33 11.91
CA LEU A 9 3.10 16.89 12.18
C LEU A 9 4.26 16.27 11.40
N CYS A 10 4.65 16.86 10.27
CA CYS A 10 5.73 16.37 9.43
C CYS A 10 7.10 16.62 10.09
N PRO A 11 7.91 15.57 10.34
CA PRO A 11 9.25 15.75 10.91
C PRO A 11 10.29 16.24 9.86
N TYR A 12 9.92 16.29 8.58
CA TYR A 12 10.82 16.64 7.48
C TYR A 12 10.39 17.87 6.65
N PRO A 13 9.99 19.00 7.27
CA PRO A 13 9.57 20.18 6.52
C PRO A 13 10.77 20.76 5.75
N GLY A 14 10.58 21.06 4.47
CA GLY A 14 11.59 21.73 3.64
C GLY A 14 12.75 20.86 3.17
N ARG A 15 12.71 19.53 3.37
CA ARG A 15 13.63 18.59 2.71
C ARG A 15 13.40 18.57 1.19
N GLU A 16 14.34 18.01 0.44
CA GLU A 16 14.30 17.98 -1.04
C GLU A 16 13.07 17.26 -1.61
N PHE A 17 12.54 16.28 -0.87
CA PHE A 17 11.30 15.57 -1.20
C PHE A 17 10.01 16.29 -0.74
N CYS A 18 10.13 17.46 -0.11
CA CYS A 18 8.99 18.22 0.42
C CYS A 18 8.43 19.19 -0.63
N GLY A 19 7.10 19.24 -0.76
CA GLY A 19 6.41 20.22 -1.61
C GLY A 19 6.29 21.63 -1.01
N LEU A 20 6.61 21.81 0.28
CA LEU A 20 6.37 23.08 0.98
C LEU A 20 7.20 24.22 0.37
N GLY A 21 6.53 25.30 -0.03
CA GLY A 21 7.19 26.45 -0.65
C GLY A 21 7.29 26.36 -2.18
N ASN A 22 6.98 25.21 -2.78
CA ASN A 22 7.00 25.02 -4.22
C ASN A 22 5.67 25.46 -4.87
N THR A 23 5.59 25.36 -6.19
CA THR A 23 4.35 25.59 -6.95
C THR A 23 3.31 24.49 -6.76
N GLY A 24 3.75 23.29 -6.38
CA GLY A 24 2.92 22.11 -6.11
C GLY A 24 3.68 21.07 -5.29
N PRO A 25 3.08 19.90 -5.03
CA PRO A 25 3.75 18.81 -4.33
C PRO A 25 4.94 18.28 -5.15
N LYS A 26 5.99 17.83 -4.46
CA LYS A 26 7.14 17.17 -5.10
C LYS A 26 6.76 15.80 -5.67
N PHE A 27 5.96 15.05 -4.91
CA PHE A 27 5.33 13.80 -5.33
C PHE A 27 3.81 13.96 -5.22
N ARG A 28 3.11 13.84 -6.34
CA ARG A 28 1.64 13.86 -6.39
C ARG A 28 1.11 12.51 -5.92
N SER A 29 0.16 12.54 -4.99
CA SER A 29 -0.64 11.36 -4.62
C SER A 29 -1.83 11.17 -5.56
N TYR A 30 -2.36 12.26 -6.11
CA TYR A 30 -3.51 12.25 -7.00
C TYR A 30 -3.33 13.25 -8.14
N HIS A 31 -3.51 12.79 -9.37
CA HIS A 31 -3.55 13.65 -10.55
C HIS A 31 -4.97 14.14 -10.76
N ILE A 32 -5.20 15.43 -10.57
CA ILE A 32 -6.52 16.04 -10.70
C ILE A 32 -6.94 16.02 -12.17
N ALA A 33 -8.13 15.46 -12.44
CA ALA A 33 -8.73 15.51 -13.77
C ALA A 33 -9.00 16.98 -14.18
N ASP A 34 -8.91 17.28 -15.48
CA ASP A 34 -9.08 18.66 -15.97
C ASP A 34 -10.40 19.32 -15.52
N GLU A 35 -11.46 18.52 -15.36
CA GLU A 35 -12.80 18.95 -14.90
C GLU A 35 -12.87 19.32 -13.41
N GLU A 36 -11.88 18.88 -12.62
CA GLU A 36 -11.75 19.15 -11.17
C GLU A 36 -10.74 20.27 -10.88
N LYS A 37 -10.02 20.77 -11.89
CA LYS A 37 -9.09 21.90 -11.75
C LYS A 37 -9.84 23.14 -11.24
N GLY A 38 -9.41 23.65 -10.09
CA GLY A 38 -10.04 24.78 -9.39
C GLY A 38 -11.08 24.39 -8.31
N LYS A 39 -11.44 23.10 -8.19
CA LYS A 39 -12.32 22.59 -7.12
C LYS A 39 -11.57 21.81 -6.05
N ARG A 40 -10.42 21.24 -6.39
CA ARG A 40 -9.55 20.48 -5.47
C ARG A 40 -8.10 20.90 -5.64
N ARG A 41 -7.32 20.75 -4.57
CA ARG A 41 -5.86 20.96 -4.59
C ARG A 41 -5.12 19.65 -4.86
N GLU A 42 -3.94 19.73 -5.49
CA GLU A 42 -3.11 18.55 -5.70
C GLU A 42 -2.67 17.98 -4.35
N GLU A 43 -2.88 16.68 -4.18
CA GLU A 43 -2.55 15.98 -2.94
C GLU A 43 -1.06 15.61 -2.92
N CYS A 44 -0.36 15.99 -1.86
CA CYS A 44 1.03 15.60 -1.65
C CYS A 44 1.10 14.18 -1.08
N TYR A 45 1.93 13.32 -1.69
CA TYR A 45 2.14 11.95 -1.24
C TYR A 45 2.55 11.86 0.24
N LEU A 46 3.55 12.65 0.67
CA LEU A 46 3.99 12.62 2.07
C LEU A 46 2.91 13.07 3.05
N GLN A 47 2.14 14.09 2.68
CA GLN A 47 1.00 14.52 3.49
C GLN A 47 -0.02 13.40 3.62
N HIS A 48 -0.32 12.73 2.52
CA HIS A 48 -1.25 11.61 2.47
C HIS A 48 -0.81 10.48 3.42
N ILE A 49 0.46 10.06 3.36
CA ILE A 49 0.98 9.00 4.24
C ILE A 49 0.96 9.42 5.72
N ILE A 50 1.28 10.67 6.05
CA ILE A 50 1.17 11.19 7.43
C ILE A 50 -0.28 11.10 7.92
N LEU A 51 -1.25 11.52 7.09
CA LEU A 51 -2.68 11.42 7.41
C LEU A 51 -3.12 9.96 7.56
N CYS A 52 -2.64 9.05 6.71
CA CYS A 52 -2.87 7.61 6.85
C CYS A 52 -2.36 7.07 8.19
N CYS A 53 -1.21 7.55 8.67
CA CYS A 53 -0.69 7.18 9.98
C CYS A 53 -1.56 7.69 11.13
N ASP A 54 -2.07 8.92 11.04
CA ASP A 54 -3.03 9.46 12.02
C ASP A 54 -4.31 8.62 12.06
N GLU A 55 -4.89 8.34 10.89
CA GLU A 55 -6.11 7.54 10.76
C GLU A 55 -5.90 6.10 11.26
N TRP A 56 -4.74 5.50 10.96
CA TRP A 56 -4.37 4.18 11.48
C TRP A 56 -4.45 4.12 13.02
N MET A 57 -3.98 5.16 13.72
CA MET A 57 -4.00 5.19 15.19
C MET A 57 -5.43 5.13 15.76
N ILE A 58 -6.41 5.63 15.00
CA ILE A 58 -7.83 5.57 15.33
C ILE A 58 -8.41 4.20 14.96
N TYR A 59 -8.19 3.75 13.73
CA TYR A 59 -8.85 2.55 13.19
C TYR A 59 -8.23 1.23 13.66
N ARG A 60 -6.95 1.20 14.04
CA ARG A 60 -6.28 -0.03 14.52
C ARG A 60 -7.05 -0.71 15.65
N ARG A 61 -7.59 0.07 16.59
CA ARG A 61 -8.35 -0.44 17.75
C ARG A 61 -9.64 -1.16 17.33
N LYS A 62 -10.25 -0.73 16.23
CA LYS A 62 -11.50 -1.30 15.69
C LYS A 62 -11.25 -2.56 14.86
N PHE A 63 -10.14 -2.59 14.11
CA PHE A 63 -9.90 -3.62 13.10
C PHE A 63 -8.94 -4.74 13.55
N ILE A 64 -7.96 -4.46 14.40
CA ILE A 64 -6.90 -5.42 14.70
C ILE A 64 -7.44 -6.74 15.25
N GLY A 65 -8.35 -6.68 16.23
CA GLY A 65 -8.89 -7.89 16.85
C GLY A 65 -9.71 -8.76 15.90
N SER A 66 -10.42 -8.16 14.93
CA SER A 66 -11.19 -8.93 13.96
C SER A 66 -10.29 -9.58 12.90
N ILE A 67 -9.25 -8.87 12.46
CA ILE A 67 -8.24 -9.38 11.53
C ILE A 67 -7.45 -10.52 12.17
N VAL A 68 -6.96 -10.34 13.41
CA VAL A 68 -6.24 -11.37 14.17
C VAL A 68 -7.06 -12.64 14.30
N ARG A 69 -8.33 -12.54 14.72
CA ARG A 69 -9.20 -13.73 14.86
C ARG A 69 -9.40 -14.47 13.53
N ARG A 70 -9.55 -13.74 12.42
CA ARG A 70 -9.75 -14.32 11.09
C ARG A 70 -8.48 -14.98 10.57
N PHE A 71 -7.33 -14.35 10.78
CA PHE A 71 -6.04 -14.91 10.39
C PHE A 71 -5.68 -16.14 11.23
N ALA A 72 -5.88 -16.08 12.55
CA ALA A 72 -5.67 -17.23 13.44
C ALA A 72 -6.55 -18.42 13.05
N ALA A 73 -7.84 -18.18 12.75
CA ALA A 73 -8.74 -19.23 12.29
C ALA A 73 -8.41 -19.77 10.89
N LEU A 74 -7.81 -18.95 10.02
CA LEU A 74 -7.34 -19.39 8.70
C LEU A 74 -6.15 -20.35 8.82
N CYS A 75 -5.24 -20.04 9.73
CA CYS A 75 -3.96 -20.73 9.92
C CYS A 75 -3.99 -21.80 11.02
N ASP A 76 -5.13 -22.03 11.67
CA ASP A 76 -5.28 -22.89 12.85
C ASP A 76 -4.28 -22.54 13.98
N LEU A 77 -4.11 -21.24 14.25
CA LEU A 77 -3.19 -20.71 15.27
C LEU A 77 -3.95 -20.33 16.55
N GLU A 78 -3.26 -20.44 17.69
CA GLU A 78 -3.69 -19.78 18.92
C GLU A 78 -3.40 -18.27 18.85
N ILE A 79 -4.25 -17.47 19.49
CA ILE A 79 -4.06 -16.02 19.55
C ILE A 79 -3.21 -15.70 20.76
N ASP A 80 -2.00 -15.22 20.51
CA ASP A 80 -1.08 -14.70 21.51
C ASP A 80 -0.61 -13.28 21.16
N ASP A 81 0.14 -12.67 22.09
CA ASP A 81 0.69 -11.32 21.90
C ASP A 81 1.68 -11.26 20.73
N SER A 82 2.35 -12.36 20.40
CA SER A 82 3.30 -12.42 19.29
C SER A 82 2.58 -12.25 17.95
N LEU A 83 1.52 -13.02 17.72
CA LEU A 83 0.69 -12.97 16.52
C LEU A 83 0.02 -11.60 16.36
N ILE A 84 -0.52 -11.05 17.46
CA ILE A 84 -1.13 -9.72 17.45
C ILE A 84 -0.11 -8.66 17.02
N ASN A 85 1.07 -8.65 17.65
CA ASN A 85 2.13 -7.70 17.33
C ASN A 85 2.64 -7.87 15.89
N CYS A 86 2.78 -9.11 15.41
CA CYS A 86 3.18 -9.42 14.05
C CYS A 86 2.18 -8.85 13.03
N LEU A 87 0.89 -9.12 13.24
CA LEU A 87 -0.17 -8.61 12.36
C LEU A 87 -0.30 -7.09 12.42
N GLU A 88 -0.22 -6.47 13.60
CA GLU A 88 -0.29 -5.02 13.73
C GLU A 88 0.86 -4.34 12.96
N LYS A 89 2.08 -4.89 13.06
CA LYS A 89 3.24 -4.41 12.29
C LYS A 89 3.05 -4.58 10.79
N ALA A 90 2.61 -5.76 10.35
CA ALA A 90 2.38 -6.02 8.92
C ALA A 90 1.30 -5.10 8.33
N LEU A 91 0.23 -4.82 9.08
CA LEU A 91 -0.81 -3.86 8.69
C LEU A 91 -0.29 -2.43 8.65
N LYS A 92 0.51 -2.02 9.64
CA LYS A 92 1.13 -0.69 9.66
C LYS A 92 2.04 -0.50 8.44
N ILE A 93 2.84 -1.51 8.09
CA ILE A 93 3.67 -1.51 6.87
C ILE A 93 2.81 -1.31 5.62
N ALA A 94 1.70 -2.06 5.52
CA ALA A 94 0.80 -1.92 4.38
C ALA A 94 0.19 -0.52 4.29
N ILE A 95 -0.29 0.04 5.41
CA ILE A 95 -0.89 1.38 5.44
C ILE A 95 0.12 2.44 5.01
N VAL A 96 1.35 2.35 5.49
CA VAL A 96 2.39 3.34 5.21
C VAL A 96 2.87 3.27 3.76
N HIS A 97 2.85 2.09 3.14
CA HIS A 97 3.48 1.87 1.83
C HIS A 97 2.53 1.45 0.72
N HIS A 98 1.21 1.37 0.95
CA HIS A 98 0.25 0.89 -0.06
C HIS A 98 0.35 1.65 -1.39
N ASP A 99 0.64 2.95 -1.30
CA ASP A 99 0.76 3.87 -2.41
C ASP A 99 2.21 4.11 -2.90
N VAL A 100 3.20 3.33 -2.43
CA VAL A 100 4.63 3.53 -2.80
C VAL A 100 4.87 3.50 -4.32
N GLY A 101 4.02 2.80 -5.08
CA GLY A 101 4.05 2.80 -6.53
C GLY A 101 3.84 4.18 -7.17
N LYS A 102 3.31 5.16 -6.43
CA LYS A 102 3.17 6.56 -6.86
C LYS A 102 4.50 7.31 -6.86
N LEU A 103 5.52 6.83 -6.15
CA LEU A 103 6.85 7.48 -6.11
C LEU A 103 7.67 7.26 -7.37
N SER A 104 7.23 6.38 -8.28
CA SER A 104 7.98 6.14 -9.51
C SER A 104 7.94 7.36 -10.44
N GLU A 105 8.96 7.49 -11.28
CA GLU A 105 8.99 8.50 -12.33
C GLU A 105 7.82 8.35 -13.30
N GLU A 106 7.46 7.13 -13.65
CA GLU A 106 6.37 6.82 -14.58
C GLU A 106 5.03 7.37 -14.05
N TYR A 107 4.74 7.18 -12.76
CA TYR A 107 3.53 7.75 -12.15
C TYR A 107 3.58 9.28 -12.10
N GLN A 108 4.71 9.85 -11.72
CA GLN A 108 4.85 11.30 -11.59
C GLN A 108 4.77 12.01 -12.96
N ASN A 109 5.20 11.34 -14.03
CA ASN A 109 5.09 11.82 -15.40
C ASN A 109 3.69 11.62 -16.02
N GLY A 110 2.77 10.98 -15.29
CA GLY A 110 1.39 10.76 -15.72
C GLY A 110 1.21 9.54 -16.62
N GLU A 111 2.17 8.62 -16.67
CA GLU A 111 1.99 7.34 -17.35
C GLU A 111 0.90 6.54 -16.66
N TRP A 112 -0.04 6.02 -17.45
CA TRP A 112 -1.18 5.31 -16.90
C TRP A 112 -0.82 3.86 -16.57
N TYR A 113 -0.76 3.57 -15.28
CA TYR A 113 -0.80 2.22 -14.74
C TYR A 113 -1.37 2.26 -13.32
N ARG A 114 -1.64 1.08 -12.77
CA ARG A 114 -2.16 0.91 -11.41
C ARG A 114 -1.02 0.87 -10.40
N HIS A 115 -0.85 1.93 -9.61
CA HIS A 115 0.25 2.08 -8.64
C HIS A 115 0.23 1.02 -7.54
N GLU A 116 -0.94 0.51 -7.20
CA GLU A 116 -1.13 -0.58 -6.24
C GLU A 116 -0.46 -1.90 -6.67
N ILE A 117 -0.19 -2.10 -7.97
CA ILE A 117 0.53 -3.28 -8.47
C ILE A 117 1.98 -3.24 -8.00
N ILE A 118 2.63 -2.08 -8.11
CA ILE A 118 3.99 -1.89 -7.60
C ILE A 118 3.98 -1.92 -6.08
N GLY A 119 2.98 -1.28 -5.44
CA GLY A 119 2.85 -1.27 -3.99
C GLY A 119 2.73 -2.68 -3.40
N ALA A 120 1.93 -3.55 -4.00
CA ALA A 120 1.81 -4.94 -3.61
C ALA A 120 3.14 -5.71 -3.74
N HIS A 121 3.89 -5.52 -4.83
CA HIS A 121 5.20 -6.15 -5.00
C HIS A 121 6.22 -5.64 -3.96
N VAL A 122 6.28 -4.33 -3.72
CA VAL A 122 7.19 -3.73 -2.73
C VAL A 122 6.88 -4.24 -1.33
N ILE A 123 5.61 -4.24 -0.93
CA ILE A 123 5.18 -4.70 0.39
C ILE A 123 5.44 -6.19 0.57
N TYR A 124 5.24 -7.01 -0.46
CA TYR A 124 5.55 -8.44 -0.38
C TYR A 124 7.01 -8.68 0.00
N ASN A 125 7.94 -8.10 -0.76
CA ASN A 125 9.37 -8.26 -0.51
C ASN A 125 9.80 -7.64 0.84
N MET A 126 9.25 -6.48 1.18
CA MET A 126 9.53 -5.82 2.44
C MET A 126 9.05 -6.64 3.65
N LEU A 127 7.84 -7.21 3.60
CA LEU A 127 7.33 -8.10 4.66
C LEU A 127 8.12 -9.41 4.71
N PHE A 128 8.48 -9.95 3.55
CA PHE A 128 9.27 -11.17 3.47
C PHE A 128 10.65 -11.00 4.14
N ASP A 129 11.29 -9.85 3.97
CA ASP A 129 12.55 -9.55 4.64
C ASP A 129 12.37 -9.14 6.12
N TYR A 130 11.23 -8.54 6.46
CA TYR A 130 10.94 -8.06 7.81
C TYR A 130 10.54 -9.17 8.79
N LEU A 131 9.73 -10.12 8.33
CA LEU A 131 9.19 -11.19 9.17
C LEU A 131 10.23 -12.28 9.41
N THR A 132 10.28 -12.77 10.66
CA THR A 132 11.01 -13.98 11.07
C THR A 132 10.50 -15.22 10.34
N ASP A 133 11.19 -16.35 10.50
CA ASP A 133 10.81 -17.65 9.90
C ASP A 133 9.57 -18.26 10.58
N GLU A 134 8.51 -17.46 10.72
CA GLU A 134 7.21 -17.89 11.18
C GLU A 134 6.59 -18.86 10.17
N PRO A 135 5.90 -19.93 10.62
CA PRO A 135 5.32 -20.93 9.72
C PRO A 135 4.23 -20.36 8.79
N TYR A 136 3.68 -19.20 9.12
CA TYR A 136 2.64 -18.50 8.35
C TYR A 136 3.18 -17.29 7.57
N LYS A 137 4.50 -17.08 7.53
CA LYS A 137 5.16 -15.93 6.89
C LYS A 137 4.71 -15.70 5.46
N ASP A 138 4.81 -16.72 4.61
CA ASP A 138 4.50 -16.61 3.17
C ASP A 138 3.04 -16.21 2.94
N LEU A 139 2.13 -16.84 3.68
CA LEU A 139 0.71 -16.55 3.60
C LEU A 139 0.40 -15.14 4.11
N LEU A 140 1.02 -14.70 5.20
CA LEU A 140 0.84 -13.34 5.71
C LEU A 140 1.33 -12.30 4.70
N CYS A 141 2.54 -12.49 4.14
CA CYS A 141 3.08 -11.62 3.10
C CYS A 141 2.14 -11.56 1.89
N ALA A 142 1.67 -12.72 1.43
CA ALA A 142 0.74 -12.80 0.30
C ALA A 142 -0.60 -12.12 0.59
N LEU A 143 -1.20 -12.36 1.75
CA LEU A 143 -2.51 -11.82 2.12
C LEU A 143 -2.48 -10.30 2.27
N ILE A 144 -1.45 -9.75 2.92
CA ILE A 144 -1.29 -8.30 3.08
C ILE A 144 -1.01 -7.63 1.74
N SER A 145 -0.14 -8.22 0.92
CA SER A 145 0.18 -7.69 -0.41
C SER A 145 -0.99 -7.78 -1.38
N ALA A 146 -1.80 -8.85 -1.29
CA ALA A 146 -3.06 -8.96 -2.02
C ALA A 146 -4.05 -7.87 -1.58
N ALA A 147 -4.07 -7.50 -0.30
CA ALA A 147 -4.94 -6.43 0.16
C ALA A 147 -4.55 -5.08 -0.45
N VAL A 148 -3.24 -4.80 -0.54
CA VAL A 148 -2.76 -3.62 -1.27
C VAL A 148 -3.09 -3.71 -2.76
N TYR A 149 -2.88 -4.85 -3.40
CA TYR A 149 -3.24 -5.02 -4.81
C TYR A 149 -4.72 -4.73 -5.11
N LEU A 150 -5.60 -4.95 -4.12
CA LEU A 150 -7.04 -4.85 -4.25
C LEU A 150 -7.65 -3.61 -3.57
N HIS A 151 -6.88 -2.70 -2.99
CA HIS A 151 -7.47 -1.63 -2.16
C HIS A 151 -8.35 -0.65 -2.99
N HIS A 152 -8.03 -0.41 -4.26
CA HIS A 152 -8.90 0.35 -5.16
C HIS A 152 -10.09 -0.46 -5.73
N GLU A 153 -10.21 -1.75 -5.41
CA GLU A 153 -11.36 -2.57 -5.78
C GLU A 153 -12.47 -2.44 -4.74
N ALA A 154 -13.73 -2.37 -5.19
CA ALA A 154 -14.86 -2.50 -4.27
C ALA A 154 -14.75 -3.86 -3.55
N ILE A 155 -14.83 -3.85 -2.21
CA ILE A 155 -14.74 -5.04 -1.34
C ILE A 155 -15.57 -6.16 -1.98
N GLN A 156 -14.88 -7.17 -2.52
CA GLN A 156 -15.46 -8.15 -3.43
C GLN A 156 -16.39 -9.15 -2.73
N ILE A 157 -17.51 -8.67 -2.21
CA ILE A 157 -18.63 -9.51 -1.78
C ILE A 157 -19.49 -9.72 -3.03
N ALA A 158 -19.07 -10.69 -3.86
CA ALA A 158 -19.80 -11.27 -4.99
C ALA A 158 -20.07 -10.39 -6.22
N HIS A 159 -19.23 -10.50 -7.26
CA HIS A 159 -19.65 -10.30 -8.65
C HIS A 159 -18.89 -11.24 -9.61
N LYS A 160 -19.53 -11.58 -10.74
CA LYS A 160 -19.02 -12.50 -11.78
C LYS A 160 -17.65 -12.02 -12.31
N TRP A 161 -16.75 -12.96 -12.61
CA TRP A 161 -15.34 -12.73 -12.95
C TRP A 161 -15.07 -11.66 -14.03
N PHE A 162 -15.99 -11.45 -14.97
CA PHE A 162 -15.86 -10.44 -16.05
C PHE A 162 -16.21 -9.00 -15.64
N LYS A 163 -16.70 -8.77 -14.42
CA LYS A 163 -16.94 -7.44 -13.85
C LYS A 163 -15.88 -7.03 -12.82
N LEU A 164 -14.87 -7.88 -12.61
CA LEU A 164 -13.73 -7.56 -11.76
C LEU A 164 -12.92 -6.47 -12.45
N ARG A 165 -12.65 -5.36 -11.75
CA ARG A 165 -11.70 -4.34 -12.24
C ARG A 165 -10.26 -4.76 -11.96
N SER A 166 -10.04 -5.87 -11.25
CA SER A 166 -8.72 -6.44 -10.99
C SER A 166 -7.95 -6.68 -12.28
N PRO A 167 -6.66 -6.30 -12.35
CA PRO A 167 -5.85 -6.62 -13.50
C PRO A 167 -5.77 -8.15 -13.63
N THR A 168 -6.20 -8.67 -14.78
CA THR A 168 -6.10 -10.10 -15.07
C THR A 168 -4.63 -10.51 -15.20
N PHE A 169 -4.32 -11.80 -15.06
CA PHE A 169 -2.97 -12.30 -15.35
C PHE A 169 -2.49 -11.91 -16.77
N GLU A 170 -3.42 -11.81 -17.73
CA GLU A 170 -3.13 -11.30 -19.07
C GLU A 170 -2.74 -9.81 -19.05
N TYR A 171 -3.44 -8.96 -18.30
CA TYR A 171 -3.03 -7.56 -18.11
C TYR A 171 -1.63 -7.49 -17.50
N LEU A 172 -1.36 -8.26 -16.45
CA LEU A 172 -0.06 -8.29 -15.80
C LEU A 172 1.04 -8.62 -16.81
N ASN A 173 0.90 -9.71 -17.57
CA ASN A 173 1.93 -10.11 -18.55
C ASN A 173 2.07 -9.13 -19.73
N SER A 174 0.96 -8.62 -20.27
CA SER A 174 0.96 -7.84 -21.51
C SER A 174 1.19 -6.34 -21.30
N LYS A 175 0.78 -5.80 -20.14
CA LYS A 175 0.85 -4.36 -19.84
C LYS A 175 1.91 -4.04 -18.81
N ILE A 176 2.08 -4.86 -17.77
CA ILE A 176 3.08 -4.59 -16.72
C ILE A 176 4.41 -5.26 -17.05
N GLY A 177 4.39 -6.53 -17.48
CA GLY A 177 5.59 -7.33 -17.77
C GLY A 177 6.66 -6.64 -18.63
N PRO A 178 6.30 -5.91 -19.71
CA PRO A 178 7.28 -5.23 -20.56
C PRO A 178 7.86 -3.93 -19.98
N LEU A 179 7.30 -3.39 -18.89
CA LEU A 179 7.67 -2.10 -18.32
C LEU A 179 8.84 -2.25 -17.32
N SER A 180 9.42 -1.12 -16.96
CA SER A 180 10.32 -0.95 -15.81
C SER A 180 9.91 0.31 -15.09
N PHE A 181 10.01 0.29 -13.77
CA PHE A 181 9.59 1.41 -12.92
C PHE A 181 10.80 1.97 -12.19
N THR A 182 10.98 3.29 -12.30
CA THR A 182 12.19 3.98 -11.87
C THR A 182 11.91 4.84 -10.65
N PHE A 183 12.80 4.81 -9.66
CA PHE A 183 12.75 5.62 -8.45
C PHE A 183 14.03 6.43 -8.33
N ASP A 184 13.91 7.75 -8.44
CA ASP A 184 15.04 8.67 -8.31
C ASP A 184 15.55 8.75 -6.86
N ASP A 185 16.73 9.37 -6.66
CA ASP A 185 17.33 9.48 -5.33
C ASP A 185 16.44 10.27 -4.34
N ILE A 186 15.55 11.14 -4.83
CA ILE A 186 14.63 11.91 -3.99
C ILE A 186 13.47 11.01 -3.52
N ALA A 187 12.98 10.12 -4.37
CA ALA A 187 11.96 9.12 -4.05
C ALA A 187 12.49 8.10 -3.02
N LEU A 188 13.74 7.68 -3.17
CA LEU A 188 14.41 6.83 -2.18
C LEU A 188 14.52 7.53 -0.81
N GLN A 189 14.93 8.79 -0.79
CA GLN A 189 14.97 9.59 0.45
C GLN A 189 13.58 9.76 1.07
N ALA A 190 12.54 9.95 0.25
CA ALA A 190 11.16 10.02 0.74
C ALA A 190 10.72 8.69 1.37
N PHE A 191 11.03 7.56 0.73
CA PHE A 191 10.75 6.22 1.26
C PHE A 191 11.46 5.97 2.60
N GLU A 192 12.74 6.34 2.72
CA GLU A 192 13.51 6.22 3.97
C GLU A 192 12.94 7.10 5.08
N ALA A 193 12.62 8.36 4.77
CA ALA A 193 11.96 9.28 5.70
C ALA A 193 10.62 8.72 6.18
N ILE A 194 9.87 8.05 5.29
CA ILE A 194 8.62 7.40 5.63
C ILE A 194 8.82 6.30 6.68
N ASN A 195 9.81 5.43 6.50
CA ASN A 195 10.13 4.39 7.48
C ASN A 195 10.54 4.97 8.83
N GLU A 196 11.35 6.03 8.82
CA GLU A 196 11.83 6.67 10.04
C GLU A 196 10.68 7.30 10.84
N PHE A 197 9.84 8.14 10.23
CA PHE A 197 8.74 8.78 10.97
C PHE A 197 7.68 7.79 11.43
N SER A 198 7.44 6.74 10.65
CA SER A 198 6.46 5.71 10.99
C SER A 198 7.01 4.73 12.02
N GLU A 199 8.23 4.93 12.55
CA GLU A 199 8.89 4.05 13.53
C GLU A 199 8.96 2.59 13.05
N LEU A 200 9.06 2.40 11.73
CA LEU A 200 9.22 1.10 11.10
C LEU A 200 10.72 0.78 11.07
N ASN A 201 11.18 -0.06 12.00
CA ASN A 201 12.56 -0.56 12.06
C ASN A 201 12.84 -1.61 10.95
N ILE A 202 12.68 -1.21 9.68
CA ILE A 202 12.81 -2.05 8.50
C ILE A 202 14.16 -1.80 7.85
N ARG A 203 14.93 -2.87 7.59
CA ARG A 203 16.23 -2.79 6.89
C ARG A 203 16.11 -2.86 5.37
N TRP A 204 14.94 -3.25 4.87
CA TRP A 204 14.62 -3.31 3.45
C TRP A 204 14.73 -1.93 2.80
N ARG A 205 15.20 -1.89 1.55
CA ARG A 205 15.38 -0.65 0.78
C ARG A 205 14.66 -0.73 -0.55
N LEU A 206 14.04 0.38 -0.94
CA LEU A 206 13.43 0.53 -2.25
C LEU A 206 14.52 0.47 -3.33
N LEU A 207 14.28 -0.35 -4.36
CA LEU A 207 15.18 -0.48 -5.49
C LEU A 207 15.00 0.71 -6.43
N LYS A 208 16.11 1.19 -7.03
CA LYS A 208 16.08 2.27 -8.05
C LYS A 208 15.27 1.88 -9.29
N ILE A 209 15.28 0.60 -9.64
CA ILE A 209 14.58 0.08 -10.82
C ILE A 209 13.90 -1.23 -10.41
N ILE A 210 12.60 -1.34 -10.68
CA ILE A 210 11.83 -2.57 -10.51
C ILE A 210 11.32 -3.02 -11.88
N GLY A 211 11.68 -4.24 -12.28
CA GLY A 211 11.28 -4.79 -13.58
C GLY A 211 9.84 -5.29 -13.56
N GLY A 212 9.07 -4.97 -14.61
CA GLY A 212 7.69 -5.43 -14.76
C GLY A 212 7.52 -6.95 -14.66
N LYS A 213 8.45 -7.73 -15.24
CA LYS A 213 8.43 -9.21 -15.13
C LYS A 213 8.55 -9.71 -13.69
N GLU A 214 9.31 -9.02 -12.86
CA GLU A 214 9.48 -9.36 -11.44
C GLU A 214 8.18 -9.10 -10.69
N ILE A 215 7.54 -7.96 -10.94
CA ILE A 215 6.22 -7.63 -10.42
C ILE A 215 5.21 -8.71 -10.82
N VAL A 216 5.14 -9.07 -12.11
CA VAL A 216 4.22 -10.12 -12.59
C VAL A 216 4.44 -11.41 -11.82
N ARG A 217 5.69 -11.85 -11.62
CA ARG A 217 6.00 -13.06 -10.86
C ARG A 217 5.49 -12.96 -9.42
N THR A 218 5.84 -11.89 -8.70
CA THR A 218 5.40 -11.68 -7.32
C THR A 218 3.87 -11.68 -7.20
N ILE A 219 3.16 -10.95 -8.07
CA ILE A 219 1.68 -10.92 -8.03
C ILE A 219 1.09 -12.30 -8.36
N SER A 220 1.72 -13.06 -9.24
CA SER A 220 1.28 -14.42 -9.58
C SER A 220 1.46 -15.38 -8.41
N ASP A 221 2.56 -15.26 -7.68
CA ASP A 221 2.82 -16.04 -6.47
C ASP A 221 1.82 -15.68 -5.37
N ILE A 222 1.53 -14.39 -5.17
CA ILE A 222 0.49 -13.90 -4.26
C ILE A 222 -0.87 -14.51 -4.59
N ILE A 223 -1.31 -14.41 -5.85
CA ILE A 223 -2.61 -14.94 -6.30
C ILE A 223 -2.66 -16.46 -6.08
N SER A 224 -1.60 -17.17 -6.49
CA SER A 224 -1.52 -18.63 -6.36
C SER A 224 -1.58 -19.08 -4.90
N LEU A 225 -0.88 -18.38 -3.99
CA LEU A 225 -0.91 -18.67 -2.56
C LEU A 225 -2.30 -18.42 -1.96
N VAL A 226 -2.92 -17.27 -2.24
CA VAL A 226 -4.21 -16.90 -1.63
C VAL A 226 -5.36 -17.76 -2.17
N ASP A 227 -5.46 -17.95 -3.49
CA ASP A 227 -6.53 -18.74 -4.11
C ASP A 227 -6.29 -20.26 -3.98
N GLY A 228 -5.04 -20.69 -3.79
CA GLY A 228 -4.66 -22.09 -3.58
C GLY A 228 -4.90 -22.61 -2.16
N MET A 229 -5.31 -21.75 -1.22
CA MET A 229 -5.52 -22.15 0.18
C MET A 229 -6.63 -23.20 0.32
N PRO A 230 -6.44 -24.28 1.12
CA PRO A 230 -7.48 -25.26 1.40
C PRO A 230 -8.78 -24.64 1.94
N ARG A 231 -8.65 -23.55 2.71
CA ARG A 231 -9.76 -22.76 3.25
C ARG A 231 -9.93 -21.43 2.50
N VAL A 232 -10.03 -21.48 1.17
CA VAL A 232 -10.09 -20.28 0.29
C VAL A 232 -11.12 -19.23 0.71
N ASN A 233 -12.31 -19.63 1.19
CA ASN A 233 -13.32 -18.67 1.65
C ASN A 233 -12.90 -17.95 2.95
N ALA A 234 -12.20 -18.62 3.85
CA ALA A 234 -11.63 -17.99 5.05
C ALA A 234 -10.48 -17.04 4.67
N ALA A 235 -9.64 -17.44 3.70
CA ALA A 235 -8.58 -16.58 3.18
C ALA A 235 -9.13 -15.29 2.56
N ARG A 236 -10.15 -15.42 1.69
CA ARG A 236 -10.86 -14.27 1.08
C ARG A 236 -11.54 -13.39 2.12
N LEU A 237 -12.15 -13.98 3.15
CA LEU A 237 -12.77 -13.22 4.23
C LEU A 237 -11.73 -12.46 5.07
N CYS A 238 -10.58 -13.06 5.33
CA CYS A 238 -9.46 -12.40 6.01
C CYS A 238 -8.92 -11.25 5.14
N LEU A 239 -8.63 -11.51 3.86
CA LEU A 239 -8.23 -10.51 2.87
C LEU A 239 -9.20 -9.32 2.80
N ALA A 240 -10.51 -9.58 2.68
CA ALA A 240 -11.53 -8.53 2.65
C ALA A 240 -11.53 -7.65 3.92
N SER A 241 -11.12 -8.21 5.06
CA SER A 241 -11.02 -7.45 6.31
C SER A 241 -9.84 -6.48 6.30
N VAL A 242 -8.73 -6.89 5.70
CA VAL A 242 -7.54 -6.05 5.51
C VAL A 242 -7.82 -4.97 4.46
N VAL A 243 -8.44 -5.33 3.33
CA VAL A 243 -8.86 -4.37 2.29
C VAL A 243 -9.79 -3.30 2.89
N LEU A 244 -10.80 -3.70 3.68
CA LEU A 244 -11.69 -2.74 4.31
C LEU A 244 -10.94 -1.76 5.23
N LEU A 245 -9.98 -2.24 6.01
CA LEU A 245 -9.14 -1.37 6.85
C LEU A 245 -8.33 -0.39 5.99
N LEU A 246 -7.65 -0.87 4.95
CA LEU A 246 -6.85 -0.03 4.05
C LEU A 246 -7.72 1.06 3.42
N ASN A 247 -8.88 0.68 2.89
CA ASN A 247 -9.79 1.61 2.23
C ASN A 247 -10.35 2.66 3.19
N GLU A 248 -10.71 2.29 4.42
CA GLU A 248 -11.18 3.26 5.41
C GLU A 248 -10.08 4.26 5.78
N VAL A 249 -8.84 3.80 5.95
CA VAL A 249 -7.70 4.66 6.27
C VAL A 249 -7.36 5.59 5.10
N ASP A 250 -7.18 5.04 3.89
CA ASP A 250 -6.85 5.78 2.67
C ASP A 250 -7.92 6.82 2.33
N ASN A 251 -9.21 6.43 2.29
CA ASN A 251 -10.29 7.36 1.95
C ASN A 251 -10.38 8.53 2.94
N ARG A 252 -10.21 8.28 4.24
CA ARG A 252 -10.23 9.33 5.26
C ARG A 252 -9.03 10.27 5.14
N ALA A 253 -7.85 9.73 4.90
CA ALA A 253 -6.65 10.51 4.65
C ALA A 253 -6.80 11.37 3.39
N ALA A 254 -7.33 10.80 2.31
CA ALA A 254 -7.60 11.50 1.05
C ALA A 254 -8.66 12.60 1.18
N GLU A 255 -9.76 12.34 1.90
CA GLU A 255 -10.78 13.35 2.24
C GLU A 255 -10.13 14.53 2.98
N ARG A 256 -9.33 14.26 4.01
CA ARG A 256 -8.61 15.30 4.77
C ARG A 256 -7.55 16.03 3.95
N GLY A 257 -6.85 15.32 3.08
CA GLY A 257 -5.75 15.87 2.26
C GLY A 257 -6.22 16.75 1.10
N ARG A 258 -7.45 16.58 0.63
CA ARG A 258 -8.00 17.28 -0.54
C ARG A 258 -8.95 18.44 -0.21
N MET A 259 -9.36 18.58 1.06
CA MET A 259 -10.01 19.79 1.60
C MET A 259 -9.02 20.95 1.66
#